data_AF-A0A6G6K2J8-F1
#
_entry.id   AF-A0A6G6K2J8-F1
#
_cell.length_a   1.000
_cell.length_b   1.000
_cell.length_c   1.000
_cell.angle_alpha   90.00
_cell.angle_beta   90.00
_cell.angle_gamma   90.00
#
_symmetry.space_group_name_H-M   'P 1'
#
loop_
_entity.id
_entity.type
_entity.pdbx_description
1 polymer ?
#
loop_
_entity_poly.entity_id
_entity_poly.type
_entity_poly.pdbx_seq_one_letter_code
_entity_poly.pdbx_strand_id
1 'polypeptide(L)'
;MRSTVRILSILTLLFLWNGLIPATLHAQRNSWTVDDVRPLTKLPWLGAEFRPLDVILDEIFREPDALIRYAVLDGYLSMIPVEQLKEAYDKCIILEGSQVPDQLVELLLRIWSRRDPHACWEKTKTLFELVGIEHGFLGYDHYGETITVQNRDAIRASRYWIRDRAAILGFAMGVGQSALPEGERVRLMKECADLWFARFKTWPAERLSEFYNARQRYSDGKLAGFLRAFDSTVEQIQQMELRPQDEEERANIEISLRRWLVQEPQAAAQILDRVARQRKKLLESVRVELEQGKVPYERLPVSFPSKEWLHLWRTLDEKGMQDWARNQKSSKDELTKSVRALLLGRVEADTRDQWLKEAAEVDPDGNVLENLFFEWANWEPKQAMEAAIKTGNIEIILDVPRACVMNGFAPFNTCHGNLGFLREFDVRVLSPRFSGEDLYDWGTEAMEAWGKIDVGEAARYGVDFLMKVDYVPRSRLITLFNGQSEDLTDTGDIIDRTFCCLRVWAVVRPDEMKAWIPSIQDPAMREALTYILEHPWGTGENAN
;
A
#
# COMPACT_ATOMS: atom_id res chain seq x y z
N MET A 1 17.59 -52.34 -15.74
CA MET A 1 18.27 -51.05 -15.52
C MET A 1 17.84 -49.97 -16.55
N ARG A 2 16.53 -49.74 -16.76
CA ARG A 2 16.03 -48.70 -17.70
C ARG A 2 14.96 -47.75 -17.10
N SER A 3 14.54 -47.93 -15.85
CA SER A 3 13.52 -47.07 -15.21
C SER A 3 14.09 -46.00 -14.27
N THR A 4 15.33 -46.14 -13.78
CA THR A 4 15.95 -45.18 -12.85
C THR A 4 16.43 -43.89 -13.52
N VAL A 5 16.75 -43.92 -14.83
CA VAL A 5 17.23 -42.73 -15.56
C VAL A 5 16.10 -41.73 -15.82
N ARG A 6 14.84 -42.18 -15.98
CA ARG A 6 13.70 -41.27 -16.23
C ARG A 6 13.22 -40.54 -14.98
N ILE A 7 13.37 -41.13 -13.80
CA ILE A 7 12.96 -40.50 -12.53
C ILE A 7 13.95 -39.38 -12.15
N LEU A 8 15.24 -39.57 -12.44
CA LEU A 8 16.25 -38.55 -12.19
C LEU A 8 16.03 -37.30 -13.07
N SER A 9 15.74 -37.47 -14.36
CA SER A 9 15.53 -36.34 -15.28
C SER A 9 14.30 -35.48 -14.93
N ILE A 10 13.22 -36.09 -14.43
CA ILE A 10 12.01 -35.35 -14.02
C ILE A 10 12.25 -34.58 -12.71
N LEU A 11 12.98 -35.17 -11.76
CA LEU A 11 13.36 -34.50 -10.51
C LEU A 11 14.34 -33.34 -10.75
N THR A 12 15.29 -33.47 -11.68
CA THR A 12 16.22 -32.37 -12.03
C THR A 12 15.51 -31.25 -12.79
N LEU A 13 14.53 -31.55 -13.65
CA LEU A 13 13.70 -30.53 -14.31
C LEU A 13 12.78 -29.79 -13.34
N LEU A 14 12.23 -30.47 -12.33
CA LEU A 14 11.42 -29.82 -11.27
C LEU A 14 12.26 -28.94 -10.32
N PHE A 15 13.51 -29.33 -10.04
CA PHE A 15 14.46 -28.51 -9.27
C PHE A 15 14.97 -27.30 -10.04
N LEU A 16 15.20 -27.42 -11.35
CA LEU A 16 15.59 -26.30 -12.20
C LEU A 16 14.42 -25.34 -12.47
N TRP A 17 13.18 -25.82 -12.52
CA TRP A 17 12.01 -24.94 -12.72
C TRP A 17 11.63 -24.16 -11.47
N ASN A 18 11.80 -24.71 -10.25
CA ASN A 18 11.50 -23.99 -9.01
C ASN A 18 12.71 -23.27 -8.39
N GLY A 19 13.94 -23.57 -8.83
CA GLY A 19 15.17 -23.02 -8.25
C GLY A 19 15.85 -21.90 -9.05
N LEU A 20 15.39 -21.59 -10.27
CA LEU A 20 16.02 -20.60 -11.15
C LEU A 20 15.07 -19.54 -11.72
N ILE A 21 13.79 -19.57 -11.37
CA ILE A 21 12.97 -18.37 -11.57
C ILE A 21 13.50 -17.39 -10.51
N PRO A 22 14.12 -16.26 -10.90
CA PRO A 22 14.53 -15.27 -9.93
C PRO A 22 13.31 -14.98 -9.05
N ALA A 23 13.54 -14.67 -7.78
CA ALA A 23 12.52 -14.23 -6.86
C ALA A 23 11.98 -12.85 -7.30
N THR A 24 11.43 -12.75 -8.50
CA THR A 24 10.66 -11.63 -8.98
C THR A 24 9.37 -11.68 -8.19
N LEU A 25 9.32 -10.86 -7.14
CA LEU A 25 8.09 -10.20 -6.77
C LEU A 25 7.76 -9.29 -7.97
N HIS A 26 7.37 -9.89 -9.11
CA HIS A 26 6.72 -9.11 -10.14
C HIS A 26 5.59 -8.39 -9.43
N ALA A 27 5.32 -7.17 -9.83
CA ALA A 27 4.08 -6.49 -9.53
C ALA A 27 2.90 -7.29 -10.13
N GLN A 28 2.68 -8.53 -9.67
CA GLN A 28 1.69 -9.51 -10.12
C GLN A 28 0.28 -8.92 -9.96
N ARG A 29 0.16 -7.92 -9.09
CA ARG A 29 -1.05 -7.17 -8.81
C ARG A 29 -1.17 -5.83 -9.56
N ASN A 30 -0.23 -5.44 -10.42
CA ASN A 30 -0.45 -4.35 -11.41
C ASN A 30 -1.59 -4.66 -12.39
N SER A 31 -2.07 -5.91 -12.38
CA SER A 31 -3.24 -6.36 -13.12
C SER A 31 -4.56 -6.23 -12.34
N TRP A 32 -4.52 -5.92 -11.05
CA TRP A 32 -5.72 -5.77 -10.25
C TRP A 32 -6.54 -4.59 -10.74
N THR A 33 -7.84 -4.68 -10.60
CA THR A 33 -8.76 -3.61 -10.91
C THR A 33 -9.53 -3.22 -9.67
N VAL A 34 -10.29 -2.14 -9.73
CA VAL A 34 -11.23 -1.78 -8.66
C VAL A 34 -12.19 -2.93 -8.33
N ASP A 35 -12.52 -3.79 -9.29
CA ASP A 35 -13.41 -4.94 -9.07
C ASP A 35 -12.72 -6.13 -8.36
N ASP A 36 -11.39 -6.08 -8.22
CA ASP A 36 -10.65 -7.03 -7.39
C ASP A 36 -10.70 -6.69 -5.90
N VAL A 37 -10.99 -5.43 -5.56
CA VAL A 37 -11.19 -4.95 -4.20
C VAL A 37 -12.50 -5.50 -3.66
N ARG A 38 -12.45 -6.23 -2.54
CA ARG A 38 -13.64 -6.85 -1.94
C ARG A 38 -13.67 -6.58 -0.45
N PRO A 39 -14.30 -5.46 -0.02
CA PRO A 39 -14.51 -5.18 1.39
C PRO A 39 -15.18 -6.38 2.08
N LEU A 40 -14.55 -6.87 3.16
CA LEU A 40 -15.04 -8.00 3.91
C LEU A 40 -16.35 -7.64 4.59
N THR A 41 -17.32 -8.53 4.41
CA THR A 41 -18.68 -8.45 4.98
C THR A 41 -19.01 -9.68 5.81
N LYS A 42 -18.09 -10.65 5.87
CA LYS A 42 -18.13 -11.86 6.70
C LYS A 42 -16.71 -12.36 6.87
N LEU A 43 -16.47 -13.16 7.91
CA LEU A 43 -15.20 -13.85 8.07
C LEU A 43 -15.06 -14.94 6.99
N PRO A 44 -13.95 -14.96 6.21
CA PRO A 44 -13.76 -15.89 5.09
C PRO A 44 -13.84 -17.38 5.44
N TRP A 45 -13.55 -17.74 6.69
CA TRP A 45 -13.52 -19.13 7.19
C TRP A 45 -14.83 -19.58 7.85
N LEU A 46 -15.82 -18.70 8.05
CA LEU A 46 -17.11 -19.10 8.64
C LEU A 46 -17.96 -19.89 7.62
N GLY A 47 -18.56 -21.00 8.09
CA GLY A 47 -19.40 -21.88 7.27
C GLY A 47 -18.62 -22.76 6.30
N ALA A 48 -17.30 -22.87 6.47
CA ALA A 48 -16.38 -23.47 5.52
C ALA A 48 -15.38 -24.41 6.21
N GLU A 49 -15.83 -25.61 6.57
CA GLU A 49 -14.89 -26.68 6.89
C GLU A 49 -14.06 -26.99 5.62
N PHE A 50 -12.73 -27.02 5.73
CA PHE A 50 -11.80 -27.48 4.67
C PHE A 50 -11.53 -26.54 3.48
N ARG A 51 -11.70 -25.22 3.59
CA ARG A 51 -11.20 -24.32 2.53
C ARG A 51 -9.67 -24.28 2.49
N PRO A 52 -9.04 -24.32 1.30
CA PRO A 52 -7.58 -24.23 1.18
C PRO A 52 -7.04 -22.91 1.75
N LEU A 53 -5.84 -22.97 2.35
CA LEU A 53 -5.13 -21.83 2.91
C LEU A 53 -5.03 -20.66 1.92
N ASP A 54 -4.67 -20.94 0.66
CA ASP A 54 -4.54 -19.93 -0.41
C ASP A 54 -5.82 -19.13 -0.63
N VAL A 55 -6.96 -19.81 -0.61
CA VAL A 55 -8.25 -19.20 -0.91
C VAL A 55 -8.66 -18.26 0.20
N ILE A 56 -8.44 -18.66 1.46
CA ILE A 56 -8.77 -17.81 2.61
C ILE A 56 -7.84 -16.59 2.65
N LEU A 57 -6.53 -16.80 2.47
CA LEU A 57 -5.58 -15.69 2.47
C LEU A 57 -5.84 -14.71 1.30
N ASP A 58 -6.16 -15.20 0.09
CA ASP A 58 -6.53 -14.31 -1.03
C ASP A 58 -7.75 -13.45 -0.68
N GLU A 59 -8.81 -14.04 -0.10
CA GLU A 59 -9.98 -13.28 0.33
C GLU A 59 -9.67 -12.25 1.42
N ILE A 60 -8.83 -12.59 2.39
CA ILE A 60 -8.39 -11.65 3.43
C ILE A 60 -7.65 -10.48 2.78
N PHE A 61 -6.71 -10.73 1.88
CA PHE A 61 -5.91 -9.67 1.26
C PHE A 61 -6.69 -8.85 0.22
N ARG A 62 -7.90 -9.25 -0.18
CA ARG A 62 -8.81 -8.39 -0.95
C ARG A 62 -9.54 -7.36 -0.10
N GLU A 63 -9.50 -7.47 1.23
CA GLU A 63 -9.92 -6.38 2.13
C GLU A 63 -8.98 -5.20 1.95
N PRO A 64 -9.44 -4.05 1.47
CA PRO A 64 -8.62 -2.86 1.41
C PRO A 64 -8.21 -2.40 2.82
N ASP A 65 -9.11 -2.11 3.76
CA ASP A 65 -8.70 -1.49 5.03
C ASP A 65 -7.71 -2.39 5.82
N ALA A 66 -6.44 -1.94 5.92
CA ALA A 66 -5.37 -2.70 6.55
C ALA A 66 -5.67 -3.07 8.02
N LEU A 67 -6.41 -2.23 8.75
CA LEU A 67 -6.79 -2.51 10.14
C LEU A 67 -7.76 -3.70 10.19
N ILE A 68 -8.76 -3.71 9.31
CA ILE A 68 -9.70 -4.83 9.19
C ILE A 68 -8.95 -6.09 8.70
N ARG A 69 -8.14 -5.95 7.66
CA ARG A 69 -7.36 -7.04 7.06
C ARG A 69 -6.48 -7.73 8.10
N TYR A 70 -5.66 -6.96 8.83
CA TYR A 70 -4.70 -7.51 9.78
C TYR A 70 -5.38 -8.06 11.04
N ALA A 71 -6.51 -7.48 11.48
CA ALA A 71 -7.31 -8.08 12.54
C ALA A 71 -7.90 -9.43 12.12
N VAL A 72 -8.48 -9.50 10.91
CA VAL A 72 -9.01 -10.76 10.35
C VAL A 72 -7.90 -11.78 10.14
N LEU A 73 -6.72 -11.36 9.66
CA LEU A 73 -5.56 -12.21 9.50
C LEU A 73 -5.06 -12.77 10.84
N ASP A 74 -4.97 -11.95 11.89
CA ASP A 74 -4.59 -12.40 13.23
C ASP A 74 -5.56 -13.48 13.76
N GLY A 75 -6.86 -13.22 13.63
CA GLY A 75 -7.91 -14.19 13.96
C GLY A 75 -7.72 -15.51 13.21
N TYR A 76 -7.51 -15.45 11.89
CA TYR A 76 -7.31 -16.63 11.06
C TYR A 76 -6.06 -17.43 11.43
N LEU A 77 -4.90 -16.76 11.47
CA LEU A 77 -3.61 -17.39 11.74
C LEU A 77 -3.51 -17.96 13.16
N SER A 78 -4.30 -17.44 14.09
CA SER A 78 -4.41 -18.01 15.44
C SER A 78 -5.15 -19.35 15.47
N MET A 79 -5.97 -19.67 14.47
CA MET A 79 -6.77 -20.90 14.41
C MET A 79 -6.16 -22.00 13.54
N ILE A 80 -5.39 -21.68 12.49
CA ILE A 80 -4.83 -22.70 11.59
C ILE A 80 -3.83 -23.62 12.31
N PRO A 81 -3.56 -24.84 11.81
CA PRO A 81 -2.53 -25.70 12.37
C PRO A 81 -1.14 -25.03 12.38
N VAL A 82 -0.34 -25.29 13.41
CA VAL A 82 0.97 -24.63 13.63
C VAL A 82 1.93 -24.90 12.47
N GLU A 83 1.90 -26.11 11.94
CA GLU A 83 2.70 -26.56 10.81
C GLU A 83 2.44 -25.77 9.52
N GLN A 84 1.28 -25.09 9.41
CA GLN A 84 0.94 -24.25 8.26
C GLN A 84 1.44 -22.81 8.40
N LEU A 85 1.92 -22.38 9.57
CA LEU A 85 2.29 -20.97 9.82
C LEU A 85 3.45 -20.50 8.93
N LYS A 86 4.41 -21.37 8.62
CA LYS A 86 5.51 -21.05 7.69
C LYS A 86 4.98 -20.78 6.28
N GLU A 87 4.14 -21.67 5.77
CA GLU A 87 3.52 -21.52 4.44
C GLU A 87 2.63 -20.28 4.40
N ALA A 88 1.84 -20.03 5.45
CA ALA A 88 1.02 -18.84 5.58
C ALA A 88 1.87 -17.56 5.60
N TYR A 89 3.01 -17.54 6.30
CA TYR A 89 3.95 -16.42 6.28
C TYR A 89 4.37 -16.08 4.85
N ASP A 90 4.90 -17.08 4.12
CA ASP A 90 5.43 -16.85 2.78
C ASP A 90 4.33 -16.39 1.80
N LYS A 91 3.11 -16.94 1.94
CA LYS A 91 1.93 -16.52 1.17
C LYS A 91 1.49 -15.10 1.50
N CYS A 92 1.40 -14.73 2.78
CA CYS A 92 1.05 -13.38 3.20
C CYS A 92 2.02 -12.34 2.63
N ILE A 93 3.33 -12.62 2.60
CA ILE A 93 4.32 -11.72 1.98
C ILE A 93 4.05 -11.55 0.48
N ILE A 94 3.77 -12.64 -0.24
CA ILE A 94 3.44 -12.58 -1.67
C ILE A 94 2.15 -11.78 -1.90
N LEU A 95 1.13 -12.01 -1.06
CA LEU A 95 -0.17 -11.34 -1.16
C LEU A 95 -0.09 -9.87 -0.69
N GLU A 96 0.85 -9.48 0.16
CA GLU A 96 1.03 -8.06 0.49
C GLU A 96 1.54 -7.28 -0.72
N GLY A 97 2.41 -7.89 -1.51
CA GLY A 97 2.92 -7.31 -2.75
C GLY A 97 3.84 -6.10 -2.56
N SER A 98 4.19 -5.77 -1.30
CA SER A 98 5.16 -4.72 -0.95
C SER A 98 6.59 -5.27 -0.88
N GLN A 99 7.56 -4.46 -1.28
CA GLN A 99 8.98 -4.74 -1.09
C GLN A 99 9.48 -4.43 0.33
N VAL A 100 8.69 -3.72 1.12
CA VAL A 100 8.96 -3.33 2.51
C VAL A 100 7.79 -3.68 3.45
N PRO A 101 7.48 -4.98 3.64
CA PRO A 101 6.31 -5.43 4.41
C PRO A 101 6.53 -5.37 5.94
N ASP A 102 7.17 -4.32 6.46
CA ASP A 102 7.61 -4.20 7.87
C ASP A 102 6.48 -4.54 8.87
N GLN A 103 5.32 -3.90 8.73
CA GLN A 103 4.17 -4.08 9.63
C GLN A 103 3.60 -5.51 9.57
N LEU A 104 3.50 -6.07 8.37
CA LEU A 104 3.02 -7.44 8.19
C LEU A 104 4.00 -8.46 8.78
N VAL A 105 5.30 -8.25 8.55
CA VAL A 105 6.35 -9.12 9.13
C VAL A 105 6.27 -9.14 10.64
N GLU A 106 6.14 -7.98 11.28
CA GLU A 106 5.98 -7.89 12.74
C GLU A 106 4.77 -8.68 13.23
N LEU A 107 3.60 -8.46 12.61
CA LEU A 107 2.35 -9.16 12.93
C LEU A 107 2.53 -10.68 12.83
N LEU A 108 3.08 -11.16 11.71
CA LEU A 108 3.28 -12.58 11.45
C LEU A 108 4.26 -13.20 12.45
N LEU A 109 5.39 -12.54 12.73
CA LEU A 109 6.37 -13.01 13.71
C LEU A 109 5.76 -13.11 15.11
N ARG A 110 4.95 -12.14 15.51
CA ARG A 110 4.25 -12.12 16.80
C ARG A 110 3.30 -13.30 16.95
N ILE A 111 2.44 -13.53 15.96
CA ILE A 111 1.49 -14.64 15.98
C ILE A 111 2.22 -15.98 15.96
N TRP A 112 3.22 -16.12 15.08
CA TRP A 112 3.94 -17.38 14.91
C TRP A 112 4.77 -17.70 16.15
N SER A 113 5.57 -16.76 16.66
CA SER A 113 6.41 -17.01 17.84
C SER A 113 5.61 -17.24 19.12
N ARG A 114 4.37 -16.75 19.21
CA ARG A 114 3.46 -17.11 20.32
C ARG A 114 3.08 -18.60 20.31
N ARG A 115 2.99 -19.21 19.12
CA ARG A 115 2.48 -20.58 18.92
C ARG A 115 3.59 -21.62 18.72
N ASP A 116 4.64 -21.25 17.99
CA ASP A 116 5.84 -22.05 17.76
C ASP A 116 7.10 -21.14 17.75
N PRO A 117 7.58 -20.78 18.94
CA PRO A 117 8.77 -19.95 19.12
C PRO A 117 10.01 -20.47 18.38
N HIS A 118 10.23 -21.78 18.36
CA HIS A 118 11.47 -22.35 17.82
C HIS A 118 11.52 -22.29 16.30
N ALA A 119 10.46 -22.71 15.62
CA ALA A 119 10.42 -22.61 14.16
C ALA A 119 10.42 -21.14 13.70
N CYS A 120 9.71 -20.26 14.43
CA CYS A 120 9.71 -18.83 14.15
C CYS A 120 11.11 -18.22 14.32
N TRP A 121 11.88 -18.63 15.33
CA TRP A 121 13.24 -18.13 15.55
C TRP A 121 14.18 -18.39 14.37
N GLU A 122 14.08 -19.58 13.76
CA GLU A 122 14.85 -19.90 12.55
C GLU A 122 14.56 -18.91 11.40
N LYS A 123 13.28 -18.56 11.20
CA LYS A 123 12.91 -17.52 10.24
C LYS A 123 13.42 -16.15 10.67
N THR A 124 13.24 -15.75 11.93
CA THR A 124 13.66 -14.45 12.46
C THR A 124 15.15 -14.20 12.24
N LYS A 125 16.03 -15.21 12.44
CA LYS A 125 17.47 -15.09 12.16
C LYS A 125 17.76 -14.69 10.71
N THR A 126 17.00 -15.22 9.74
CA THR A 126 17.14 -14.81 8.32
C THR A 126 16.73 -13.36 8.09
N LEU A 127 15.75 -12.84 8.85
CA LEU A 127 15.27 -11.47 8.70
C LEU A 127 16.28 -10.42 9.17
N PHE A 128 17.13 -10.74 10.16
CA PHE A 128 18.24 -9.86 10.55
C PHE A 128 19.19 -9.57 9.38
N GLU A 129 19.33 -10.52 8.44
CA GLU A 129 20.18 -10.35 7.25
C GLU A 129 19.51 -9.50 6.17
N LEU A 130 18.18 -9.36 6.23
CA LEU A 130 17.36 -8.59 5.29
C LEU A 130 17.12 -7.15 5.73
N VAL A 131 17.70 -6.71 6.85
CA VAL A 131 17.62 -5.31 7.27
C VAL A 131 18.56 -4.45 6.43
N GLY A 132 18.05 -3.33 5.94
CA GLY A 132 18.81 -2.36 5.17
C GLY A 132 17.91 -1.34 4.50
N ILE A 133 18.51 -0.36 3.84
CA ILE A 133 17.76 0.72 3.16
C ILE A 133 16.86 1.44 4.20
N GLU A 134 17.38 1.66 5.41
CA GLU A 134 16.59 2.07 6.59
C GLU A 134 15.94 3.45 6.43
N HIS A 135 16.51 4.32 5.60
CA HIS A 135 15.94 5.64 5.26
C HIS A 135 14.77 5.55 4.25
N GLY A 136 14.46 4.34 3.76
CA GLY A 136 13.58 4.15 2.61
C GLY A 136 14.28 4.55 1.32
N PHE A 137 13.67 4.22 0.17
CA PHE A 137 14.35 4.45 -1.10
C PHE A 137 14.53 5.92 -1.46
N LEU A 138 13.67 6.81 -0.93
CA LEU A 138 13.74 8.27 -1.14
C LEU A 138 14.86 8.95 -0.35
N GLY A 139 15.48 8.28 0.62
CA GLY A 139 16.59 8.85 1.39
C GLY A 139 17.95 8.53 0.78
N TYR A 140 18.02 8.43 -0.56
CA TYR A 140 19.23 8.11 -1.33
C TYR A 140 19.34 8.98 -2.59
N ASP A 141 19.02 10.27 -2.45
CA ASP A 141 18.82 11.24 -3.52
C ASP A 141 20.11 11.85 -4.08
N HIS A 142 21.24 11.63 -3.42
CA HIS A 142 22.56 12.06 -3.89
C HIS A 142 23.67 11.04 -3.59
N TYR A 143 24.80 11.10 -4.30
CA TYR A 143 25.87 10.09 -4.19
C TYR A 143 26.64 10.14 -2.87
N GLY A 144 26.64 11.29 -2.19
CA GLY A 144 27.12 11.41 -0.81
C GLY A 144 26.39 10.51 0.21
N GLU A 145 25.13 10.14 -0.02
CA GLU A 145 24.39 9.23 0.85
C GLU A 145 24.78 7.77 0.62
N THR A 146 25.09 7.06 1.70
CA THR A 146 25.50 5.65 1.63
C THR A 146 24.32 4.73 1.88
N ILE A 147 24.03 3.86 0.91
CA ILE A 147 23.07 2.76 1.13
C ILE A 147 23.74 1.71 2.02
N THR A 148 23.09 1.35 3.12
CA THR A 148 23.59 0.30 4.01
C THR A 148 22.62 -0.87 4.06
N VAL A 149 23.19 -2.09 4.05
CA VAL A 149 22.45 -3.35 4.20
C VAL A 149 23.25 -4.30 5.08
N GLN A 150 22.57 -5.14 5.84
CA GLN A 150 23.24 -6.12 6.72
C GLN A 150 23.94 -7.24 5.95
N ASN A 151 23.31 -7.73 4.87
CA ASN A 151 23.86 -8.78 4.02
C ASN A 151 23.45 -8.55 2.56
N ARG A 152 24.41 -8.16 1.71
CA ARG A 152 24.18 -7.87 0.28
C ARG A 152 23.58 -9.06 -0.47
N ASP A 153 24.08 -10.27 -0.21
CA ASP A 153 23.62 -11.48 -0.91
C ASP A 153 22.21 -11.89 -0.46
N ALA A 154 21.90 -11.76 0.82
CA ALA A 154 20.56 -12.06 1.34
C ALA A 154 19.51 -11.10 0.77
N ILE A 155 19.81 -9.80 0.70
CA ILE A 155 18.92 -8.79 0.09
C ILE A 155 18.65 -9.12 -1.38
N ARG A 156 19.69 -9.47 -2.14
CA ARG A 156 19.56 -9.83 -3.56
C ARG A 156 18.76 -11.11 -3.78
N ALA A 157 18.90 -12.09 -2.89
CA ALA A 157 18.14 -13.35 -2.96
C ALA A 157 16.69 -13.22 -2.48
N SER A 158 16.39 -12.24 -1.63
CA SER A 158 15.07 -12.06 -1.02
C SER A 158 14.14 -11.23 -1.88
N ARG A 159 12.83 -11.55 -1.86
CA ARG A 159 11.76 -10.81 -2.56
C ARG A 159 11.49 -9.41 -1.99
N TYR A 160 11.82 -9.22 -0.72
CA TYR A 160 11.56 -8.03 0.07
C TYR A 160 12.73 -7.76 1.01
N TRP A 161 12.77 -6.58 1.62
CA TRP A 161 13.70 -6.23 2.69
C TRP A 161 12.95 -5.61 3.86
N ILE A 162 13.66 -5.49 4.99
CA ILE A 162 13.15 -4.88 6.21
C ILE A 162 13.77 -3.49 6.31
N ARG A 163 12.93 -2.45 6.21
CA ARG A 163 13.38 -1.08 6.36
C ARG A 163 13.43 -0.72 7.84
N ASP A 164 12.35 -0.99 8.57
CA ASP A 164 12.34 -0.79 10.01
C ASP A 164 12.73 -2.07 10.75
N ARG A 165 13.96 -2.11 11.26
CA ARG A 165 14.46 -3.22 12.09
C ARG A 165 13.56 -3.56 13.27
N ALA A 166 12.74 -2.62 13.76
CA ALA A 166 11.78 -2.88 14.83
C ALA A 166 10.71 -3.93 14.45
N ALA A 167 10.43 -4.15 13.15
CA ALA A 167 9.55 -5.22 12.70
C ALA A 167 9.97 -6.62 13.21
N ILE A 168 11.27 -6.83 13.42
CA ILE A 168 11.82 -8.09 13.94
C ILE A 168 11.42 -8.34 15.40
N LEU A 169 11.10 -7.28 16.16
CA LEU A 169 10.72 -7.37 17.58
C LEU A 169 9.38 -8.08 17.80
N GLY A 170 8.57 -8.23 16.74
CA GLY A 170 7.39 -9.10 16.76
C GLY A 170 7.71 -10.51 17.30
N PHE A 171 8.90 -11.04 17.01
CA PHE A 171 9.37 -12.32 17.57
C PHE A 171 9.44 -12.30 19.10
N ALA A 172 10.18 -11.35 19.68
CA ALA A 172 10.35 -11.29 21.14
C ALA A 172 9.01 -11.06 21.85
N MET A 173 8.12 -10.27 21.24
CA MET A 173 6.77 -10.02 21.75
C MET A 173 5.94 -11.30 21.82
N GLY A 174 5.93 -12.11 20.74
CA GLY A 174 5.18 -13.37 20.74
C GLY A 174 5.80 -14.43 21.64
N VAL A 175 7.14 -14.52 21.72
CA VAL A 175 7.83 -15.40 22.70
C VAL A 175 7.38 -15.10 24.13
N GLY A 176 7.31 -13.82 24.50
CA GLY A 176 6.86 -13.40 25.83
C GLY A 176 5.42 -13.83 26.18
N GLN A 177 4.58 -14.04 25.16
CA GLN A 177 3.19 -14.50 25.28
C GLN A 177 3.02 -16.01 25.06
N SER A 178 4.11 -16.72 24.71
CA SER A 178 4.04 -18.15 24.40
C SER A 178 3.84 -19.02 25.65
N ALA A 179 3.35 -20.23 25.43
CA ALA A 179 3.16 -21.24 26.47
C ALA A 179 4.47 -21.91 26.93
N LEU A 180 5.63 -21.49 26.43
CA LEU A 180 6.92 -22.05 26.85
C LEU A 180 7.18 -21.81 28.35
N PRO A 181 7.96 -22.69 29.00
CA PRO A 181 8.51 -22.42 30.32
C PRO A 181 9.28 -21.10 30.34
N GLU A 182 9.20 -20.37 31.46
CA GLU A 182 9.82 -19.05 31.60
C GLU A 182 11.31 -19.03 31.24
N GLY A 183 12.07 -20.03 31.72
CA GLY A 183 13.49 -20.14 31.41
C GLY A 183 13.78 -20.26 29.91
N GLU A 184 12.92 -20.95 29.16
CA GLU A 184 13.07 -21.11 27.71
C GLU A 184 12.69 -19.81 26.97
N ARG A 185 11.63 -19.11 27.42
CA ARG A 185 11.30 -17.78 26.90
C ARG A 185 12.45 -16.80 27.10
N VAL A 186 13.02 -16.76 28.30
CA VAL A 186 14.17 -15.90 28.63
C VAL A 186 15.38 -16.25 27.77
N ARG A 187 15.65 -17.55 27.55
CA ARG A 187 16.75 -17.98 26.67
C ARG A 187 16.58 -17.46 25.24
N LEU A 188 15.42 -17.69 24.62
CA LEU A 188 15.13 -17.24 23.25
C LEU A 188 15.15 -15.71 23.11
N MET A 189 14.58 -14.98 24.08
CA MET A 189 14.64 -13.51 24.08
C MET A 189 16.08 -13.00 24.21
N LYS A 190 16.90 -13.66 25.03
CA LYS A 190 18.32 -13.33 25.15
C LYS A 190 19.08 -13.61 23.85
N GLU A 191 18.87 -14.76 23.22
CA GLU A 191 19.47 -15.06 21.90
C GLU A 191 19.09 -14.00 20.85
N CYS A 192 17.83 -13.56 20.84
CA CYS A 192 17.38 -12.48 19.97
C CYS A 192 18.06 -11.14 20.28
N ALA A 193 18.20 -10.78 21.56
CA ALA A 193 18.88 -9.56 21.98
C ALA A 193 20.38 -9.60 21.66
N ASP A 194 21.03 -10.74 21.87
CA ASP A 194 22.45 -10.94 21.56
C ASP A 194 22.69 -10.78 20.04
N LEU A 195 21.83 -11.36 19.20
CA LEU A 195 21.91 -11.18 17.75
C LEU A 195 21.62 -9.73 17.32
N TRP A 196 20.66 -9.07 17.97
CA TRP A 196 20.36 -7.65 17.74
C TRP A 196 21.58 -6.77 18.01
N PHE A 197 22.21 -6.93 19.17
CA PHE A 197 23.44 -6.19 19.48
C PHE A 197 24.58 -6.55 18.53
N ALA A 198 24.70 -7.82 18.15
CA ALA A 198 25.74 -8.24 17.22
C ALA A 198 25.61 -7.52 15.87
N ARG A 199 24.39 -7.35 15.35
CA ARG A 199 24.11 -6.74 14.05
C ARG A 199 24.00 -5.22 14.10
N PHE A 200 23.24 -4.67 15.03
CA PHE A 200 22.84 -3.26 15.01
C PHE A 200 23.58 -2.36 15.99
N LYS A 201 24.31 -2.93 16.96
CA LYS A 201 25.08 -2.18 17.98
C LYS A 201 24.24 -1.20 18.82
N THR A 202 22.92 -1.34 18.84
CA THR A 202 21.98 -0.49 19.58
C THR A 202 21.07 -1.31 20.48
N TRP A 203 20.45 -0.65 21.46
CA TRP A 203 19.40 -1.26 22.26
C TRP A 203 18.06 -1.19 21.51
N PRO A 204 17.26 -2.26 21.48
CA PRO A 204 15.96 -2.24 20.82
C PRO A 204 14.95 -1.26 21.47
N ALA A 205 15.16 -0.79 22.72
CA ALA A 205 14.13 -0.03 23.43
C ALA A 205 13.98 1.46 23.10
N GLU A 206 14.91 2.09 22.37
CA GLU A 206 14.71 3.51 21.97
C GLU A 206 13.46 3.70 21.11
N ARG A 207 13.03 2.67 20.37
CA ARG A 207 11.75 2.68 19.63
C ARG A 207 10.64 1.88 20.30
N LEU A 208 10.93 1.04 21.29
CA LEU A 208 9.89 0.23 21.93
C LEU A 208 8.77 1.09 22.53
N SER A 209 9.04 2.30 23.04
CA SER A 209 8.00 3.20 23.60
C SER A 209 6.94 3.64 22.58
N GLU A 210 7.35 3.98 21.36
CA GLU A 210 6.45 4.30 20.25
C GLU A 210 5.65 3.05 19.82
N PHE A 211 6.33 1.90 19.79
CA PHE A 211 5.72 0.60 19.53
C PHE A 211 4.78 0.13 20.66
N TYR A 212 5.03 0.47 21.92
CA TYR A 212 4.15 0.13 23.06
C TYR A 212 2.82 0.88 22.97
N ASN A 213 2.81 2.07 22.34
CA ASN A 213 1.58 2.78 22.03
C ASN A 213 0.84 2.14 20.83
N ALA A 214 1.57 1.65 19.81
CA ALA A 214 0.99 0.83 18.73
C ALA A 214 0.51 -0.56 19.23
N ARG A 215 1.14 -1.12 20.27
CA ARG A 215 0.81 -2.40 20.93
C ARG A 215 -0.57 -2.38 21.60
N GLN A 216 -1.07 -1.20 22.00
CA GLN A 216 -2.46 -1.08 22.42
C GLN A 216 -3.45 -1.33 21.28
N ARG A 217 -3.03 -1.33 20.01
CA ARG A 217 -3.96 -1.49 18.88
C ARG A 217 -4.51 -2.90 18.68
N TYR A 218 -3.80 -3.91 19.21
CA TYR A 218 -4.16 -5.32 19.03
C TYR A 218 -4.07 -6.09 20.35
N SER A 219 -4.68 -5.57 21.41
CA SER A 219 -4.91 -6.37 22.61
C SER A 219 -5.97 -7.46 22.33
N ASP A 220 -5.93 -8.58 23.06
CA ASP A 220 -6.84 -9.70 22.83
C ASP A 220 -8.33 -9.28 22.92
N GLY A 221 -8.64 -8.29 23.77
CA GLY A 221 -10.00 -7.73 23.89
C GLY A 221 -10.46 -6.94 22.66
N LYS A 222 -9.51 -6.28 21.97
CA LYS A 222 -9.77 -5.49 20.77
C LYS A 222 -9.99 -6.37 19.55
N LEU A 223 -9.16 -7.40 19.36
CA LEU A 223 -9.37 -8.42 18.32
C LEU A 223 -10.75 -9.10 18.44
N ALA A 224 -11.17 -9.44 19.65
CA ALA A 224 -12.51 -10.00 19.88
C ALA A 224 -13.64 -9.00 19.52
N GLY A 225 -13.40 -7.69 19.60
CA GLY A 225 -14.34 -6.66 19.10
C GLY A 225 -14.52 -6.73 17.58
N PHE A 226 -13.40 -6.75 16.83
CA PHE A 226 -13.40 -6.89 15.37
C PHE A 226 -14.15 -8.12 14.89
N LEU A 227 -13.81 -9.28 15.43
CA LEU A 227 -14.41 -10.53 14.98
C LEU A 227 -15.92 -10.57 15.29
N ARG A 228 -16.34 -10.03 16.45
CA ARG A 228 -17.77 -9.93 16.80
C ARG A 228 -18.55 -8.97 15.91
N ALA A 229 -17.92 -7.94 15.35
CA ALA A 229 -18.60 -7.01 14.44
C ALA A 229 -19.15 -7.71 13.18
N PHE A 230 -18.52 -8.80 12.74
CA PHE A 230 -19.00 -9.62 11.62
C PHE A 230 -20.27 -10.42 11.95
N ASP A 231 -20.57 -10.64 13.24
CA ASP A 231 -21.74 -11.37 13.72
C ASP A 231 -22.92 -10.45 14.06
N SER A 232 -22.74 -9.13 13.97
CA SER A 232 -23.79 -8.16 14.29
C SER A 232 -25.02 -8.31 13.37
N THR A 233 -26.20 -8.31 14.01
CA THR A 233 -27.52 -8.26 13.35
C THR A 233 -27.91 -6.83 12.98
N VAL A 234 -28.80 -6.64 12.00
CA VAL A 234 -29.26 -5.30 11.59
C VAL A 234 -29.86 -4.55 12.79
N GLU A 235 -30.64 -5.22 13.63
CA GLU A 235 -31.27 -4.64 14.81
C GLU A 235 -30.23 -4.13 15.83
N GLN A 236 -29.18 -4.92 16.09
CA GLN A 236 -28.07 -4.49 16.95
C GLN A 236 -27.34 -3.29 16.34
N ILE A 237 -27.07 -3.34 15.03
CA ILE A 237 -26.38 -2.26 14.31
C ILE A 237 -27.22 -0.98 14.35
N GLN A 238 -28.54 -1.07 14.19
CA GLN A 238 -29.48 0.05 14.27
C GLN A 238 -29.52 0.73 15.65
N GLN A 239 -29.20 -0.02 16.71
CA GLN A 239 -29.14 0.49 18.08
C GLN A 239 -27.74 1.03 18.47
N MET A 240 -26.70 0.67 17.72
CA MET A 240 -25.31 1.07 17.98
C MET A 240 -25.09 2.59 17.93
N GLU A 241 -24.22 3.11 18.78
CA GLU A 241 -23.73 4.49 18.67
C GLU A 241 -22.56 4.55 17.67
N LEU A 242 -22.67 5.39 16.64
CA LEU A 242 -21.66 5.55 15.58
C LEU A 242 -20.71 6.70 15.94
N ARG A 243 -20.08 6.57 17.11
CA ARG A 243 -19.11 7.53 17.65
C ARG A 243 -17.84 6.79 18.07
N PRO A 244 -16.96 6.44 17.12
CA PRO A 244 -15.73 5.79 17.51
C PRO A 244 -14.83 6.74 18.26
N GLN A 245 -14.12 6.19 19.23
CA GLN A 245 -13.12 6.86 20.04
C GLN A 245 -11.71 6.69 19.48
N ASP A 246 -11.50 5.67 18.65
CA ASP A 246 -10.23 5.36 17.99
C ASP A 246 -10.42 4.70 16.61
N GLU A 247 -9.31 4.39 15.95
CA GLU A 247 -9.30 3.75 14.62
C GLU A 247 -9.93 2.35 14.61
N GLU A 248 -9.97 1.66 15.74
CA GLU A 248 -10.47 0.29 15.83
C GLU A 248 -11.98 0.28 16.00
N GLU A 249 -12.53 1.12 16.88
CA GLU A 249 -13.96 1.34 16.95
C GLU A 249 -14.49 1.83 15.60
N ARG A 250 -13.72 2.65 14.89
CA ARG A 250 -14.04 3.06 13.52
C ARG A 250 -14.18 1.86 12.59
N ALA A 251 -13.19 0.97 12.59
CA ALA A 251 -13.20 -0.22 11.75
C ALA A 251 -14.30 -1.23 12.17
N ASN A 252 -14.63 -1.33 13.46
CA ASN A 252 -15.76 -2.14 13.96
C ASN A 252 -17.11 -1.61 13.48
N ILE A 253 -17.30 -0.28 13.54
CA ILE A 253 -18.48 0.39 13.01
C ILE A 253 -18.56 0.18 11.50
N GLU A 254 -17.45 0.35 10.79
CA GLU A 254 -17.34 0.13 9.35
C GLU A 254 -17.80 -1.29 8.95
N ILE A 255 -17.25 -2.34 9.58
CA ILE A 255 -17.66 -3.74 9.36
C ILE A 255 -19.18 -3.89 9.60
N SER A 256 -19.67 -3.34 10.70
CA SER A 256 -21.10 -3.39 11.06
C SER A 256 -21.99 -2.69 10.02
N LEU A 257 -21.56 -1.54 9.48
CA LEU A 257 -22.33 -0.82 8.46
C LEU A 257 -22.27 -1.52 7.09
N ARG A 258 -21.15 -2.18 6.75
CA ARG A 258 -21.06 -3.07 5.57
C ARG A 258 -22.01 -4.26 5.71
N ARG A 259 -22.11 -4.85 6.92
CA ARG A 259 -23.05 -5.94 7.25
C ARG A 259 -24.51 -5.55 7.08
N TRP A 260 -24.88 -4.35 7.54
CA TRP A 260 -26.24 -3.84 7.33
C TRP A 260 -26.50 -3.63 5.84
N LEU A 261 -25.59 -2.98 5.12
CA LEU A 261 -25.73 -2.73 3.68
C LEU A 261 -25.90 -4.02 2.86
N VAL A 262 -25.15 -5.10 3.17
CA VAL A 262 -25.32 -6.39 2.47
C VAL A 262 -26.70 -7.02 2.71
N GLN A 263 -27.25 -6.87 3.91
CA GLN A 263 -28.56 -7.44 4.26
C GLN A 263 -29.72 -6.60 3.71
N GLU A 264 -29.54 -5.28 3.63
CA GLU A 264 -30.55 -4.33 3.17
C GLU A 264 -29.93 -3.27 2.23
N PRO A 265 -29.58 -3.61 0.98
CA PRO A 265 -28.94 -2.66 0.05
C PRO A 265 -29.74 -1.35 -0.15
N GLN A 266 -31.07 -1.45 -0.20
CA GLN A 266 -31.97 -0.31 -0.33
C GLN A 266 -31.92 0.66 0.87
N ALA A 267 -31.38 0.23 2.02
CA ALA A 267 -31.24 1.06 3.21
C ALA A 267 -30.01 1.98 3.15
N ALA A 268 -29.19 1.93 2.09
CA ALA A 268 -27.97 2.72 1.96
C ALA A 268 -28.16 4.21 2.25
N ALA A 269 -29.18 4.85 1.66
CA ALA A 269 -29.48 6.26 1.93
C ALA A 269 -29.84 6.52 3.41
N GLN A 270 -30.59 5.61 4.03
CA GLN A 270 -30.93 5.69 5.46
C GLN A 270 -29.68 5.54 6.35
N ILE A 271 -28.75 4.66 5.97
CA ILE A 271 -27.46 4.49 6.65
C ILE A 271 -26.67 5.79 6.60
N LEU A 272 -26.54 6.40 5.43
CA LEU A 272 -25.85 7.68 5.23
C LEU A 272 -26.48 8.81 6.06
N ASP A 273 -27.81 8.94 6.04
CA ASP A 273 -28.53 9.94 6.83
C ASP A 273 -28.33 9.75 8.34
N ARG A 274 -28.27 8.49 8.80
CA ARG A 274 -27.97 8.17 10.19
C ARG A 274 -26.57 8.62 10.56
N VAL A 275 -25.57 8.31 9.73
CA VAL A 275 -24.17 8.69 9.99
C VAL A 275 -24.00 10.21 9.94
N ALA A 276 -24.53 10.89 8.94
CA ALA A 276 -24.47 12.35 8.82
C ALA A 276 -25.06 13.05 10.05
N ARG A 277 -26.22 12.58 10.56
CA ARG A 277 -26.82 13.09 11.79
C ARG A 277 -25.94 12.90 13.02
N GLN A 278 -25.27 11.75 13.14
CA GLN A 278 -24.38 11.49 14.27
C GLN A 278 -23.09 12.31 14.19
N ARG A 279 -22.50 12.44 13.00
CA ARG A 279 -21.36 13.32 12.73
C ARG A 279 -21.67 14.76 13.10
N LYS A 280 -22.84 15.27 12.71
CA LYS A 280 -23.28 16.62 13.09
C LYS A 280 -23.36 16.79 14.62
N LYS A 281 -23.91 15.79 15.34
CA LYS A 281 -23.96 15.81 16.82
C LYS A 281 -22.56 15.81 17.43
N LEU A 282 -21.62 15.05 16.87
CA LEU A 282 -20.24 14.99 17.34
C LEU A 282 -19.51 16.33 17.13
N LEU A 283 -19.59 16.89 15.92
CA LEU A 283 -19.03 18.21 15.61
C LEU A 283 -19.58 19.31 16.53
N GLU A 284 -20.88 19.26 16.82
CA GLU A 284 -21.50 20.18 17.77
C GLU A 284 -20.93 20.01 19.18
N SER A 285 -20.76 18.78 19.66
CA SER A 285 -20.15 18.55 20.98
C SER A 285 -18.69 19.01 21.05
N VAL A 286 -17.90 18.80 19.99
CA VAL A 286 -16.51 19.27 19.88
C VAL A 286 -16.47 20.80 19.90
N ARG A 287 -17.38 21.47 19.18
CA ARG A 287 -17.49 22.93 19.20
C ARG A 287 -17.79 23.45 20.61
N VAL A 288 -18.76 22.86 21.30
CA VAL A 288 -19.11 23.25 22.67
C VAL A 288 -17.93 23.03 23.64
N GLU A 289 -17.17 21.94 23.48
CA GLU A 289 -15.96 21.71 24.29
C GLU A 289 -14.89 22.78 24.03
N LEU A 290 -14.63 23.13 22.77
CA LEU A 290 -13.71 24.20 22.39
C LEU A 290 -14.13 25.56 22.96
N GLU A 291 -15.41 25.89 22.87
CA GLU A 291 -15.98 27.13 23.43
C GLU A 291 -15.84 27.19 24.96
N GLN A 292 -15.80 26.03 25.63
CA GLN A 292 -15.55 25.92 27.07
C GLN A 292 -14.06 25.96 27.45
N GLY A 293 -13.15 26.19 26.49
CA GLY A 293 -11.71 26.16 26.69
C GLY A 293 -11.17 24.76 26.99
N LYS A 294 -11.93 23.71 26.71
CA LYS A 294 -11.44 22.33 26.78
C LYS A 294 -10.71 22.02 25.49
N VAL A 295 -9.57 21.34 25.60
CA VAL A 295 -8.95 20.69 24.45
C VAL A 295 -9.80 19.45 24.17
N PRO A 296 -10.51 19.36 23.02
CA PRO A 296 -11.18 18.12 22.66
C PRO A 296 -10.07 17.07 22.58
N TYR A 297 -10.17 16.04 23.42
CA TYR A 297 -9.39 14.82 23.17
C TYR A 297 -9.67 14.41 21.73
N GLU A 298 -8.62 14.10 20.96
CA GLU A 298 -8.59 13.83 19.51
C GLU A 298 -9.74 12.95 19.00
N ARG A 299 -10.95 13.52 18.92
CA ARG A 299 -12.19 12.89 18.44
C ARG A 299 -12.53 13.53 17.11
N LEU A 300 -11.63 13.41 16.14
CA LEU A 300 -11.98 13.81 14.79
C LEU A 300 -13.11 12.88 14.31
N PRO A 301 -14.22 13.42 13.79
CA PRO A 301 -15.30 12.60 13.28
C PRO A 301 -14.78 11.68 12.18
N VAL A 302 -15.28 10.45 12.18
CA VAL A 302 -14.99 9.49 11.11
C VAL A 302 -15.25 10.12 9.75
N SER A 303 -14.30 9.96 8.83
CA SER A 303 -14.55 10.05 7.39
C SER A 303 -15.41 8.86 6.94
N PHE A 304 -16.69 8.86 7.36
CA PHE A 304 -17.68 7.88 6.90
C PHE A 304 -18.72 8.58 5.99
N PRO A 305 -19.18 7.92 4.91
CA PRO A 305 -18.81 6.58 4.45
C PRO A 305 -17.37 6.51 3.95
N SER A 306 -16.74 5.38 4.24
CA SER A 306 -15.47 4.99 3.64
C SER A 306 -15.65 4.77 2.13
N LYS A 307 -14.55 4.77 1.37
CA LYS A 307 -14.60 4.47 -0.07
C LYS A 307 -14.99 3.02 -0.31
N GLU A 308 -14.59 2.13 0.59
CA GLU A 308 -14.97 0.72 0.69
C GLU A 308 -16.46 0.52 0.79
N TRP A 309 -17.11 1.28 1.67
CA TRP A 309 -18.54 1.19 1.85
C TRP A 309 -19.29 1.71 0.61
N LEU A 310 -18.83 2.83 0.01
CA LEU A 310 -19.41 3.35 -1.22
C LEU A 310 -19.26 2.37 -2.40
N HIS A 311 -18.08 1.76 -2.53
CA HIS A 311 -17.82 0.73 -3.54
C HIS A 311 -18.69 -0.51 -3.34
N LEU A 312 -18.88 -0.95 -2.09
CA LEU A 312 -19.79 -2.04 -1.75
C LEU A 312 -21.24 -1.68 -2.11
N TRP A 313 -21.69 -0.45 -1.82
CA TRP A 313 -23.04 -0.01 -2.19
C TRP A 313 -23.24 -0.03 -3.70
N ARG A 314 -22.30 0.53 -4.46
CA ARG A 314 -22.32 0.48 -5.93
C ARG A 314 -22.50 -0.94 -6.44
N THR A 315 -21.75 -1.89 -5.89
CA THR A 315 -21.79 -3.30 -6.30
C THR A 315 -23.12 -3.99 -5.95
N LEU A 316 -23.78 -3.59 -4.87
CA LEU A 316 -25.04 -4.18 -4.41
C LEU A 316 -26.30 -3.53 -5.02
N ASP A 317 -26.28 -2.21 -5.24
CA ASP A 317 -27.41 -1.42 -5.73
C ASP A 317 -26.94 -0.14 -6.45
N GLU A 318 -26.30 -0.33 -7.62
CA GLU A 318 -25.81 0.78 -8.45
C GLU A 318 -26.93 1.77 -8.82
N LYS A 319 -28.12 1.25 -9.16
CA LYS A 319 -29.26 2.09 -9.55
C LYS A 319 -29.73 2.98 -8.40
N GLY A 320 -29.90 2.42 -7.21
CA GLY A 320 -30.26 3.21 -6.02
C GLY A 320 -29.22 4.27 -5.69
N MET A 321 -27.93 3.97 -5.88
CA MET A 321 -26.85 4.94 -5.73
C MET A 321 -26.91 6.08 -6.77
N GLN A 322 -27.16 5.76 -8.04
CA GLN A 322 -27.35 6.76 -9.09
C GLN A 322 -28.55 7.67 -8.81
N ASP A 323 -29.69 7.08 -8.42
CA ASP A 323 -30.91 7.82 -8.11
C ASP A 323 -30.70 8.72 -6.88
N TRP A 324 -30.00 8.24 -5.85
CA TRP A 324 -29.61 9.06 -4.70
C TRP A 324 -28.72 10.24 -5.13
N ALA A 325 -27.70 10.01 -5.96
CA ALA A 325 -26.75 11.02 -6.41
C ALA A 325 -27.38 12.13 -7.27
N ARG A 326 -28.34 11.75 -8.14
CA ARG A 326 -29.13 12.70 -8.96
C ARG A 326 -30.02 13.61 -8.11
N ASN A 327 -30.50 13.12 -6.97
CA ASN A 327 -31.40 13.86 -6.09
C ASN A 327 -30.67 14.77 -5.08
N GLN A 328 -29.33 14.72 -5.02
CA GLN A 328 -28.57 15.60 -4.14
C GLN A 328 -28.52 17.03 -4.69
N LYS A 329 -28.78 18.00 -3.80
CA LYS A 329 -28.90 19.42 -4.14
C LYS A 329 -27.57 20.17 -4.17
N SER A 330 -26.52 19.61 -3.58
CA SER A 330 -25.25 20.31 -3.37
C SER A 330 -24.08 19.52 -3.93
N SER A 331 -23.42 20.07 -4.94
CA SER A 331 -22.15 19.55 -5.46
C SER A 331 -20.97 19.87 -4.53
N LYS A 332 -21.14 20.72 -3.50
CA LYS A 332 -20.09 20.99 -2.50
C LYS A 332 -20.00 19.92 -1.41
N ASP A 333 -21.07 19.14 -1.22
CA ASP A 333 -21.10 18.14 -0.16
C ASP A 333 -20.10 17.01 -0.47
N GLU A 334 -19.14 16.77 0.43
CA GLU A 334 -18.07 15.78 0.24
C GLU A 334 -18.60 14.39 -0.12
N LEU A 335 -19.66 13.96 0.55
CA LEU A 335 -20.27 12.66 0.29
C LEU A 335 -20.88 12.61 -1.12
N THR A 336 -21.63 13.64 -1.50
CA THR A 336 -22.19 13.78 -2.85
C THR A 336 -21.08 13.74 -3.91
N LYS A 337 -19.96 14.43 -3.69
CA LYS A 337 -18.80 14.41 -4.59
C LYS A 337 -18.21 13.01 -4.73
N SER A 338 -17.91 12.32 -3.62
CA SER A 338 -17.34 10.97 -3.66
C SER A 338 -18.26 9.96 -4.35
N VAL A 339 -19.57 10.05 -4.12
CA VAL A 339 -20.56 9.20 -4.79
C VAL A 339 -20.61 9.49 -6.29
N ARG A 340 -20.69 10.76 -6.68
CA ARG A 340 -20.71 11.15 -8.10
C ARG A 340 -19.43 10.73 -8.80
N ALA A 341 -18.28 10.95 -8.18
CA ALA A 341 -16.96 10.55 -8.69
C ALA A 341 -16.90 9.06 -9.05
N LEU A 342 -17.36 8.20 -8.12
CA LEU A 342 -17.44 6.75 -8.31
C LEU A 342 -18.38 6.34 -9.46
N LEU A 343 -19.36 7.17 -9.78
CA LEU A 343 -20.38 6.92 -10.80
C LEU A 343 -20.09 7.59 -12.15
N LEU A 344 -19.10 8.48 -12.27
CA LEU A 344 -18.93 9.31 -13.47
C LEU A 344 -18.79 8.49 -14.76
N GLY A 345 -17.97 7.43 -14.78
CA GLY A 345 -17.88 6.54 -15.95
C GLY A 345 -18.99 5.49 -16.06
N ARG A 346 -19.97 5.51 -15.16
CA ARG A 346 -21.10 4.56 -15.08
C ARG A 346 -22.46 5.20 -15.35
N VAL A 347 -22.51 6.52 -15.50
CA VAL A 347 -23.69 7.25 -15.94
C VAL A 347 -23.57 7.67 -17.40
N GLU A 348 -24.73 7.94 -18.01
CA GLU A 348 -24.85 8.51 -19.36
C GLU A 348 -24.09 9.84 -19.49
N ALA A 349 -23.61 10.13 -20.70
CA ALA A 349 -22.80 11.31 -20.99
C ALA A 349 -23.46 12.62 -20.54
N ASP A 350 -24.76 12.79 -20.79
CA ASP A 350 -25.49 13.99 -20.38
C ASP A 350 -25.49 14.21 -18.85
N THR A 351 -25.63 13.11 -18.07
CA THR A 351 -25.58 13.20 -16.60
C THR A 351 -24.16 13.52 -16.13
N ARG A 352 -23.15 12.90 -16.75
CA ARG A 352 -21.74 13.14 -16.45
C ARG A 352 -21.36 14.60 -16.70
N ASP A 353 -21.69 15.11 -17.89
CA ASP A 353 -21.39 16.49 -18.29
C ASP A 353 -22.14 17.50 -17.42
N GLN A 354 -23.38 17.18 -17.03
CA GLN A 354 -24.12 17.99 -16.05
C GLN A 354 -23.40 18.05 -14.70
N TRP A 355 -22.96 16.92 -14.13
CA TRP A 355 -22.27 16.91 -12.84
C TRP A 355 -20.92 17.63 -12.87
N LEU A 356 -20.14 17.46 -13.95
CA LEU A 356 -18.88 18.18 -14.14
C LEU A 356 -19.12 19.70 -14.27
N LYS A 357 -20.15 20.10 -15.01
CA LYS A 357 -20.54 21.51 -15.13
C LYS A 357 -20.99 22.09 -13.79
N GLU A 358 -21.84 21.38 -13.05
CA GLU A 358 -22.27 21.79 -11.72
C GLU A 358 -21.09 21.94 -10.76
N ALA A 359 -20.10 21.04 -10.80
CA ALA A 359 -18.89 21.13 -9.99
C ALA A 359 -18.07 22.39 -10.33
N ALA A 360 -17.94 22.73 -11.62
CA ALA A 360 -17.25 23.92 -12.08
C ALA A 360 -17.96 25.23 -11.69
N GLU A 361 -19.30 25.27 -11.76
CA GLU A 361 -20.09 26.49 -11.47
C GLU A 361 -20.16 26.81 -9.97
N VAL A 362 -20.10 25.78 -9.13
CA VAL A 362 -20.29 25.88 -7.69
C VAL A 362 -19.05 26.42 -6.96
N ASP A 363 -17.88 26.30 -7.57
CA ASP A 363 -16.60 26.76 -7.03
C ASP A 363 -15.74 27.43 -8.11
N PRO A 364 -15.74 28.78 -8.18
CA PRO A 364 -14.94 29.52 -9.17
C PRO A 364 -13.44 29.25 -9.09
N ASP A 365 -12.95 28.83 -7.92
CA ASP A 365 -11.54 28.49 -7.70
C ASP A 365 -11.20 27.10 -8.26
N GLY A 366 -12.18 26.33 -8.74
CA GLY A 366 -11.98 25.05 -9.42
C GLY A 366 -11.78 23.84 -8.51
N ASN A 367 -11.61 24.04 -7.19
CA ASN A 367 -11.26 22.96 -6.27
C ASN A 367 -12.31 21.85 -6.25
N VAL A 368 -13.60 22.18 -6.34
CA VAL A 368 -14.67 21.15 -6.39
C VAL A 368 -14.57 20.27 -7.65
N LEU A 369 -14.24 20.86 -8.80
CA LEU A 369 -14.09 20.13 -10.05
C LEU A 369 -12.83 19.25 -10.01
N GLU A 370 -11.70 19.82 -9.57
CA GLU A 370 -10.43 19.13 -9.39
C GLU A 370 -10.58 17.91 -8.47
N ASN A 371 -11.16 18.10 -7.28
CA ASN A 371 -11.45 17.00 -6.36
C ASN A 371 -12.36 15.92 -6.98
N LEU A 372 -13.31 16.31 -7.84
CA LEU A 372 -14.20 15.35 -8.50
C LEU A 372 -13.43 14.49 -9.52
N PHE A 373 -12.48 15.08 -10.25
CA PHE A 373 -11.57 14.35 -11.14
C PHE A 373 -10.58 13.47 -10.37
N PHE A 374 -9.99 14.00 -9.30
CA PHE A 374 -9.13 13.26 -8.40
C PHE A 374 -9.87 12.02 -7.86
N GLU A 375 -11.09 12.21 -7.34
CA GLU A 375 -11.88 11.10 -6.85
C GLU A 375 -12.32 10.14 -7.97
N TRP A 376 -12.60 10.61 -9.19
CA TRP A 376 -12.93 9.72 -10.31
C TRP A 376 -11.73 8.86 -10.72
N ALA A 377 -10.54 9.45 -10.73
CA ALA A 377 -9.29 8.77 -11.09
C ALA A 377 -8.91 7.64 -10.13
N ASN A 378 -9.34 7.71 -8.86
CA ASN A 378 -9.24 6.59 -7.92
C ASN A 378 -9.91 5.31 -8.44
N TRP A 379 -10.96 5.47 -9.25
CA TRP A 379 -11.82 4.38 -9.71
C TRP A 379 -11.57 3.98 -11.16
N GLU A 380 -11.45 4.97 -12.04
CA GLU A 380 -11.42 4.77 -13.49
C GLU A 380 -10.42 5.75 -14.13
N PRO A 381 -9.12 5.59 -13.83
CA PRO A 381 -8.10 6.60 -14.15
C PRO A 381 -8.00 6.93 -15.63
N LYS A 382 -8.20 5.94 -16.51
CA LYS A 382 -8.21 6.14 -17.95
C LYS A 382 -9.33 7.09 -18.40
N GLN A 383 -10.56 6.85 -17.95
CA GLN A 383 -11.70 7.69 -18.34
C GLN A 383 -11.59 9.09 -17.72
N ALA A 384 -11.13 9.16 -16.47
CA ALA A 384 -10.85 10.43 -15.80
C ALA A 384 -9.81 11.25 -16.56
N MET A 385 -8.68 10.65 -16.97
CA MET A 385 -7.65 11.32 -17.77
C MET A 385 -8.18 11.81 -19.12
N GLU A 386 -8.91 10.96 -19.86
CA GLU A 386 -9.50 11.33 -21.14
C GLU A 386 -10.45 12.54 -21.02
N ALA A 387 -11.17 12.65 -19.90
CA ALA A 387 -12.01 13.80 -19.60
C ALA A 387 -11.20 15.01 -19.11
N ALA A 388 -10.16 14.81 -18.28
CA ALA A 388 -9.27 15.85 -17.77
C ALA A 388 -8.57 16.58 -18.92
N ILE A 389 -8.04 15.85 -19.92
CA ILE A 389 -7.40 16.42 -21.12
C ILE A 389 -8.35 17.34 -21.91
N LYS A 390 -9.67 17.06 -21.90
CA LYS A 390 -10.65 17.91 -22.58
C LYS A 390 -10.89 19.23 -21.85
N THR A 391 -10.63 19.30 -20.55
CA THR A 391 -10.73 20.55 -19.79
C THR A 391 -9.65 21.55 -20.19
N GLY A 392 -8.48 21.06 -20.63
CA GLY A 392 -7.31 21.90 -20.88
C GLY A 392 -6.68 22.51 -19.63
N ASN A 393 -7.16 22.17 -18.43
CA ASN A 393 -6.61 22.63 -17.16
C ASN A 393 -5.47 21.69 -16.73
N ILE A 394 -4.26 22.24 -16.59
CA ILE A 394 -3.07 21.46 -16.24
C ILE A 394 -3.16 20.87 -14.83
N GLU A 395 -3.70 21.61 -13.85
CA GLU A 395 -3.82 21.14 -12.46
C GLU A 395 -4.68 19.87 -12.40
N ILE A 396 -5.85 19.88 -13.06
CA ILE A 396 -6.74 18.70 -13.15
C ILE A 396 -6.04 17.53 -13.85
N ILE A 397 -5.20 17.79 -14.86
CA ILE A 397 -4.46 16.75 -15.58
C ILE A 397 -3.37 16.12 -14.69
N LEU A 398 -2.65 16.93 -13.90
CA LEU A 398 -1.60 16.47 -12.98
C LEU A 398 -2.19 15.73 -11.76
N ASP A 399 -3.40 16.08 -11.35
CA ASP A 399 -4.08 15.45 -10.22
C ASP A 399 -4.59 14.03 -10.51
N VAL A 400 -4.84 13.68 -11.78
CA VAL A 400 -5.28 12.33 -12.13
C VAL A 400 -4.20 11.27 -11.83
N PRO A 401 -2.92 11.42 -12.26
CA PRO A 401 -1.84 10.54 -11.85
C PRO A 401 -1.62 10.48 -10.35
N ARG A 402 -1.78 11.62 -9.67
CA ARG A 402 -1.70 11.73 -8.23
C ARG A 402 -2.74 10.84 -7.54
N ALA A 403 -3.99 10.98 -7.95
CA ALA A 403 -5.10 10.17 -7.46
C ALA A 403 -4.90 8.66 -7.70
N CYS A 404 -4.32 8.27 -8.84
CA CYS A 404 -4.08 6.85 -9.15
C CYS A 404 -3.36 6.11 -8.02
N VAL A 405 -2.46 6.80 -7.31
CA VAL A 405 -1.65 6.21 -6.23
C VAL A 405 -2.07 6.60 -4.83
N MET A 406 -2.69 7.76 -4.67
CA MET A 406 -3.34 8.18 -3.43
C MET A 406 -4.68 7.49 -3.23
N ASN A 407 -5.05 6.55 -4.13
CA ASN A 407 -6.32 5.85 -4.15
C ASN A 407 -6.80 5.57 -2.73
N GLY A 408 -7.97 6.11 -2.37
CA GLY A 408 -8.40 6.12 -0.97
C GLY A 408 -8.81 4.75 -0.41
N PHE A 409 -8.37 3.67 -1.07
CA PHE A 409 -8.17 2.35 -0.50
C PHE A 409 -6.71 2.22 -0.06
N ALA A 410 -6.43 2.55 1.20
CA ALA A 410 -5.19 2.11 1.80
C ALA A 410 -5.32 0.60 2.05
N PRO A 411 -4.59 -0.24 1.30
CA PRO A 411 -3.14 -0.22 1.33
C PRO A 411 -2.48 -0.63 -0.01
N PHE A 412 -1.15 -0.82 0.01
CA PHE A 412 -0.29 -1.01 -1.16
C PHE A 412 -0.87 -1.92 -2.25
N ASN A 413 -1.37 -3.10 -1.90
CA ASN A 413 -1.86 -4.07 -2.87
C ASN A 413 -3.08 -3.65 -3.72
N THR A 414 -3.85 -2.63 -3.32
CA THR A 414 -4.99 -2.12 -4.10
C THR A 414 -4.62 -0.91 -4.97
N CYS A 415 -3.52 -0.22 -4.66
CA CYS A 415 -2.99 0.90 -5.45
C CYS A 415 -2.41 0.46 -6.81
N HIS A 416 -2.07 -0.83 -6.95
CA HIS A 416 -1.34 -1.36 -8.11
C HIS A 416 -2.15 -1.31 -9.42
N GLY A 417 -3.48 -1.42 -9.33
CA GLY A 417 -4.31 -1.47 -10.53
C GLY A 417 -4.27 -0.21 -11.38
N ASN A 418 -4.20 0.94 -10.71
CA ASN A 418 -4.16 2.24 -11.39
C ASN A 418 -2.73 2.61 -11.84
N LEU A 419 -1.68 2.02 -11.25
CA LEU A 419 -0.30 2.16 -11.73
C LEU A 419 -0.11 1.57 -13.14
N GLY A 420 -0.86 0.51 -13.47
CA GLY A 420 -0.86 -0.06 -14.82
C GLY A 420 -1.27 0.96 -15.89
N PHE A 421 -2.23 1.84 -15.58
CA PHE A 421 -2.61 2.93 -16.47
C PHE A 421 -1.47 3.93 -16.67
N LEU A 422 -0.80 4.36 -15.60
CA LEU A 422 0.32 5.32 -15.70
C LEU A 422 1.47 4.76 -16.52
N ARG A 423 1.76 3.47 -16.36
CA ARG A 423 2.77 2.76 -17.17
C ARG A 423 2.48 2.83 -18.68
N GLU A 424 1.20 2.76 -19.04
CA GLU A 424 0.74 2.63 -20.43
C GLU A 424 0.40 3.98 -21.07
N PHE A 425 0.24 5.03 -20.26
CA PHE A 425 -0.11 6.36 -20.75
C PHE A 425 1.08 7.04 -21.44
N ASP A 426 0.88 7.43 -22.70
CA ASP A 426 1.90 8.19 -23.45
C ASP A 426 1.81 9.69 -23.12
N VAL A 427 2.62 10.13 -22.16
CA VAL A 427 2.67 11.54 -21.73
C VAL A 427 2.96 12.53 -22.86
N ARG A 428 3.55 12.09 -23.98
CA ARG A 428 3.82 12.95 -25.15
C ARG A 428 2.54 13.50 -25.80
N VAL A 429 1.38 12.91 -25.52
CA VAL A 429 0.08 13.45 -25.92
C VAL A 429 -0.18 14.84 -25.31
N LEU A 430 0.47 15.16 -24.19
CA LEU A 430 0.36 16.45 -23.49
C LEU A 430 1.34 17.51 -24.03
N SER A 431 2.47 17.10 -24.59
CA SER A 431 3.55 17.99 -25.05
C SER A 431 3.16 19.03 -26.13
N PRO A 432 2.13 18.83 -26.98
CA PRO A 432 1.66 19.89 -27.88
C PRO A 432 0.99 21.07 -27.16
N ARG A 433 0.60 20.90 -25.90
CA ARG A 433 -0.17 21.89 -25.11
C ARG A 433 0.60 22.41 -23.90
N PHE A 434 1.52 21.62 -23.36
CA PHE A 434 2.21 21.90 -22.12
C PHE A 434 3.71 21.71 -22.32
N SER A 435 4.50 22.60 -21.70
CA SER A 435 5.95 22.51 -21.67
C SER A 435 6.42 21.37 -20.74
N GLY A 436 7.71 21.06 -20.77
CA GLY A 436 8.28 20.14 -19.80
C GLY A 436 8.11 20.66 -18.36
N GLU A 437 8.28 21.96 -18.14
CA GLU A 437 8.12 22.60 -16.82
C GLU A 437 6.69 22.46 -16.29
N ASP A 438 5.68 22.53 -17.16
CA ASP A 438 4.27 22.31 -16.77
C ASP A 438 4.01 20.86 -16.32
N LEU A 439 4.87 19.92 -16.70
CA LEU A 439 4.77 18.49 -16.39
C LEU A 439 5.76 18.04 -15.32
N TYR A 440 6.39 18.97 -14.60
CA TYR A 440 7.43 18.65 -13.62
C TYR A 440 6.98 17.69 -12.52
N ASP A 441 5.73 17.83 -12.07
CA ASP A 441 5.14 17.00 -11.02
C ASP A 441 4.40 15.77 -11.57
N TRP A 442 4.56 15.48 -12.87
CA TRP A 442 3.88 14.35 -13.49
C TRP A 442 4.33 13.03 -12.85
N GLY A 443 3.42 12.44 -12.06
CA GLY A 443 3.63 11.12 -11.50
C GLY A 443 4.71 11.04 -10.43
N THR A 444 5.13 12.16 -9.82
CA THR A 444 6.07 12.17 -8.68
C THR A 444 5.54 11.30 -7.54
N GLU A 445 4.35 11.60 -7.02
CA GLU A 445 3.71 10.80 -5.98
C GLU A 445 3.46 9.36 -6.45
N ALA A 446 3.22 9.17 -7.75
CA ALA A 446 3.02 7.86 -8.31
C ALA A 446 4.28 6.99 -8.21
N MET A 447 5.43 7.56 -8.54
CA MET A 447 6.72 6.91 -8.32
C MET A 447 7.00 6.70 -6.84
N GLU A 448 6.58 7.60 -5.95
CA GLU A 448 6.77 7.42 -4.51
C GLU A 448 6.01 6.19 -3.96
N ALA A 449 4.77 6.01 -4.40
CA ALA A 449 3.98 4.85 -4.06
C ALA A 449 4.55 3.59 -4.71
N TRP A 450 4.87 3.66 -6.01
CA TRP A 450 5.39 2.53 -6.78
C TRP A 450 6.75 2.05 -6.29
N GLY A 451 7.63 2.95 -5.86
CA GLY A 451 8.95 2.59 -5.29
C GLY A 451 8.85 1.77 -3.99
N LYS A 452 7.72 1.81 -3.26
CA LYS A 452 7.49 0.92 -2.11
C LYS A 452 7.10 -0.51 -2.52
N ILE A 453 6.70 -0.68 -3.77
CA ILE A 453 6.16 -1.92 -4.35
C ILE A 453 7.21 -2.59 -5.23
N ASP A 454 7.74 -1.84 -6.20
CA ASP A 454 8.70 -2.29 -7.18
C ASP A 454 9.59 -1.11 -7.60
N VAL A 455 10.71 -0.92 -6.89
CA VAL A 455 11.71 0.12 -7.21
C VAL A 455 12.24 0.01 -8.64
N GLY A 456 12.31 -1.19 -9.20
CA GLY A 456 12.82 -1.40 -10.55
C GLY A 456 11.85 -0.88 -11.60
N GLU A 457 10.57 -1.20 -11.46
CA GLU A 457 9.54 -0.70 -12.36
C GLU A 457 9.35 0.82 -12.23
N ALA A 458 9.39 1.37 -11.01
CA ALA A 458 9.37 2.82 -10.79
C ALA A 458 10.56 3.50 -11.49
N ALA A 459 11.77 2.94 -11.36
CA ALA A 459 12.96 3.46 -12.05
C ALA A 459 12.82 3.42 -13.57
N ARG A 460 12.29 2.33 -14.15
CA ARG A 460 12.06 2.24 -15.60
C ARG A 460 11.09 3.30 -16.08
N TYR A 461 9.99 3.49 -15.35
CA TYR A 461 8.99 4.50 -15.67
C TYR A 461 9.60 5.90 -15.65
N GLY A 462 10.33 6.25 -14.58
CA GLY A 462 10.99 7.54 -14.46
C GLY A 462 12.02 7.81 -15.56
N VAL A 463 12.86 6.83 -15.90
CA VAL A 463 13.79 6.95 -17.02
C VAL A 463 13.04 7.14 -18.33
N ASP A 464 12.02 6.33 -18.63
CA ASP A 464 11.24 6.45 -19.86
C ASP A 464 10.54 7.82 -19.98
N PHE A 465 10.00 8.35 -18.89
CA PHE A 465 9.44 9.70 -18.84
C PHE A 465 10.50 10.76 -19.18
N LEU A 466 11.65 10.75 -18.48
CA LEU A 466 12.74 11.72 -18.67
C LEU A 466 13.38 11.62 -20.07
N MET A 467 13.22 10.49 -20.75
CA MET A 467 13.66 10.28 -22.13
C MET A 467 12.68 10.85 -23.15
N LYS A 468 11.38 10.88 -22.82
CA LYS A 468 10.29 11.29 -23.72
C LYS A 468 9.93 12.76 -23.57
N VAL A 469 10.05 13.30 -22.37
CA VAL A 469 9.72 14.69 -22.03
C VAL A 469 11.02 15.48 -21.95
N ASP A 470 11.09 16.59 -22.68
CA ASP A 470 12.23 17.51 -22.63
C ASP A 470 12.15 18.40 -21.37
N TYR A 471 12.03 17.76 -20.20
CA TYR A 471 11.91 18.41 -18.90
C TYR A 471 13.24 19.02 -18.47
N VAL A 472 14.33 18.26 -18.64
CA VAL A 472 15.70 18.69 -18.35
C VAL A 472 16.61 18.25 -19.49
N PRO A 473 17.62 19.06 -19.89
CA PRO A 473 18.53 18.69 -20.95
C PRO A 473 19.16 17.30 -20.70
N ARG A 474 19.09 16.47 -21.73
CA ARG A 474 19.64 15.10 -21.76
C ARG A 474 21.04 14.97 -21.15
N SER A 475 21.92 15.92 -21.47
CA SER A 475 23.30 15.96 -20.97
C SER A 475 23.37 16.10 -19.45
N ARG A 476 22.48 16.88 -18.83
CA ARG A 476 22.44 17.05 -17.37
C ARG A 476 21.98 15.78 -16.67
N LEU A 477 21.01 15.06 -17.24
CA LEU A 477 20.56 13.76 -16.72
C LEU A 477 21.70 12.73 -16.79
N ILE A 478 22.44 12.69 -17.90
CA ILE A 478 23.61 11.82 -18.05
C ILE A 478 24.67 12.15 -16.99
N THR A 479 24.96 13.43 -16.75
CA THR A 479 25.94 13.84 -15.73
C THR A 479 25.50 13.56 -14.30
N LEU A 480 24.18 13.59 -14.02
CA LEU A 480 23.64 13.16 -12.74
C LEU A 480 23.84 11.66 -12.57
N PHE A 481 23.35 10.87 -13.52
CA PHE A 481 23.37 9.41 -13.41
C PHE A 481 24.79 8.83 -13.44
N ASN A 482 25.75 9.44 -14.12
CA ASN A 482 27.14 8.99 -14.12
C ASN A 482 27.99 9.52 -12.95
N GLY A 483 27.38 10.19 -11.96
CA GLY A 483 28.05 10.67 -10.75
C GLY A 483 28.99 11.86 -10.96
N GLN A 484 28.90 12.57 -12.10
CA GLN A 484 29.74 13.74 -12.38
C GLN A 484 29.17 15.05 -11.83
N SER A 485 27.89 15.09 -11.49
CA SER A 485 27.20 16.30 -11.02
C SER A 485 26.08 15.95 -10.04
N GLU A 486 25.94 16.75 -8.98
CA GLU A 486 24.81 16.70 -8.04
C GLU A 486 23.84 17.90 -8.23
N ASP A 487 24.03 18.75 -9.25
CA ASP A 487 23.20 19.95 -9.52
C ASP A 487 21.70 19.69 -9.82
N LEU A 488 21.26 18.44 -9.74
CA LEU A 488 19.88 17.98 -9.96
C LEU A 488 19.38 17.08 -8.81
N THR A 489 20.14 16.94 -7.73
CA THR A 489 19.71 16.22 -6.52
C THR A 489 18.80 17.13 -5.70
N ASP A 490 17.87 16.57 -4.92
CA ASP A 490 16.97 17.31 -4.01
C ASP A 490 16.01 18.29 -4.72
N THR A 491 15.59 17.98 -5.95
CA THR A 491 14.57 18.78 -6.66
C THR A 491 13.14 18.51 -6.17
N GLY A 492 12.94 17.44 -5.41
CA GLY A 492 11.61 17.06 -4.94
C GLY A 492 10.69 16.46 -6.03
N ASP A 493 11.20 16.28 -7.25
CA ASP A 493 10.43 15.94 -8.45
C ASP A 493 10.76 14.54 -9.00
N ILE A 494 10.25 14.24 -10.20
CA ILE A 494 10.44 12.94 -10.85
C ILE A 494 11.92 12.55 -11.07
N ILE A 495 12.85 13.49 -11.23
CA ILE A 495 14.29 13.21 -11.41
C ILE A 495 14.84 12.59 -10.15
N ASP A 496 14.55 13.20 -9.00
CA ASP A 496 14.95 12.70 -7.70
C ASP A 496 14.39 11.28 -7.46
N ARG A 497 13.08 11.10 -7.64
CA ARG A 497 12.43 9.78 -7.45
C ARG A 497 13.05 8.73 -8.37
N THR A 498 13.37 9.10 -9.61
CA THR A 498 14.02 8.21 -10.58
C THR A 498 15.42 7.82 -10.10
N PHE A 499 16.22 8.78 -9.67
CA PHE A 499 17.58 8.55 -9.20
C PHE A 499 17.61 7.66 -7.96
N CYS A 500 16.81 7.99 -6.95
CA CYS A 500 16.58 7.18 -5.76
C CYS A 500 16.21 5.72 -6.10
N CYS A 501 15.21 5.53 -6.97
CA CYS A 501 14.77 4.20 -7.40
C CYS A 501 15.88 3.43 -8.14
N LEU A 502 16.62 4.08 -9.05
CA LEU A 502 17.72 3.46 -9.80
C LEU A 502 18.82 2.94 -8.88
N ARG A 503 19.23 3.74 -7.88
CA ARG A 503 20.27 3.34 -6.93
C ARG A 503 19.83 2.16 -6.06
N VAL A 504 18.61 2.21 -5.53
CA VAL A 504 18.10 1.12 -4.70
C VAL A 504 17.88 -0.14 -5.55
N TRP A 505 17.37 0.00 -6.78
CA TRP A 505 17.21 -1.13 -7.71
C TRP A 505 18.55 -1.83 -7.98
N ALA A 506 19.62 -1.07 -8.22
CA ALA A 506 20.97 -1.62 -8.38
C ALA A 506 21.48 -2.38 -7.13
N VAL A 507 21.05 -1.99 -5.92
CA VAL A 507 21.33 -2.75 -4.70
C VAL A 507 20.55 -4.06 -4.64
N VAL A 508 19.23 -3.99 -4.81
CA VAL A 508 18.32 -5.11 -4.51
C VAL A 508 18.21 -6.12 -5.66
N ARG A 509 18.36 -5.69 -6.92
CA ARG A 509 18.24 -6.53 -8.13
C ARG A 509 19.22 -6.10 -9.24
N PRO A 510 20.54 -6.13 -8.98
CA PRO A 510 21.54 -5.71 -9.96
C PRO A 510 21.47 -6.49 -11.27
N ASP A 511 21.21 -7.80 -11.23
CA ASP A 511 21.14 -8.64 -12.44
C ASP A 511 19.95 -8.26 -13.33
N GLU A 512 18.81 -7.88 -12.73
CA GLU A 512 17.62 -7.42 -13.45
C GLU A 512 17.90 -6.08 -14.13
N MET A 513 18.51 -5.13 -13.42
CA MET A 513 18.91 -3.84 -13.99
C MET A 513 19.93 -4.02 -15.11
N LYS A 514 20.93 -4.89 -14.91
CA LYS A 514 21.93 -5.23 -15.93
C LYS A 514 21.31 -5.79 -17.21
N ALA A 515 20.28 -6.63 -17.09
CA ALA A 515 19.57 -7.18 -18.25
C ALA A 515 18.69 -6.13 -18.95
N TRP A 516 18.20 -5.12 -18.23
CA TRP A 516 17.36 -4.06 -18.77
C TRP A 516 18.16 -2.96 -19.50
N ILE A 517 19.32 -2.54 -18.99
CA ILE A 517 20.15 -1.45 -19.56
C ILE A 517 20.35 -1.56 -21.09
N PRO A 518 20.63 -2.75 -21.69
CA PRO A 518 20.78 -2.89 -23.14
C PRO A 518 19.56 -2.47 -23.97
N SER A 519 18.36 -2.44 -23.38
CA SER A 519 17.13 -2.01 -24.07
C SER A 519 17.08 -0.49 -24.32
N ILE A 520 17.87 0.29 -23.57
CA ILE A 520 17.97 1.74 -23.72
C ILE A 520 18.69 2.06 -25.03
N GLN A 521 18.04 2.87 -25.88
CA GLN A 521 18.53 3.15 -27.22
C GLN A 521 19.74 4.11 -27.22
N ASP A 522 19.78 5.05 -26.28
CA ASP A 522 20.84 6.04 -26.18
C ASP A 522 22.11 5.44 -25.53
N PRO A 523 23.25 5.37 -26.26
CA PRO A 523 24.49 4.83 -25.72
C PRO A 523 25.04 5.58 -24.49
N ALA A 524 24.93 6.91 -24.45
CA ALA A 524 25.47 7.70 -23.34
C ALA A 524 24.63 7.50 -22.07
N MET A 525 23.31 7.35 -22.22
CA MET A 525 22.44 6.98 -21.12
C MET A 525 22.71 5.55 -20.63
N ARG A 526 22.98 4.59 -21.53
CA ARG A 526 23.39 3.24 -21.12
C ARG A 526 24.66 3.26 -20.27
N GLU A 527 25.64 4.06 -20.65
CA GLU A 527 26.88 4.23 -19.89
C GLU A 527 26.59 4.83 -18.50
N ALA A 528 25.79 5.88 -18.42
CA ALA A 528 25.41 6.50 -17.15
C ALA A 528 24.63 5.55 -16.22
N LEU A 529 23.68 4.78 -16.75
CA LEU A 529 22.95 3.78 -15.97
C LEU A 529 23.84 2.60 -15.53
N THR A 530 24.84 2.24 -16.35
CA THR A 530 25.85 1.25 -15.97
C THR A 530 26.69 1.75 -14.80
N TYR A 531 27.02 3.04 -14.78
CA TYR A 531 27.70 3.66 -13.64
C TYR A 531 26.90 3.53 -12.35
N ILE A 532 25.58 3.84 -12.36
CA ILE A 532 24.70 3.63 -11.18
C ILE A 532 24.74 2.18 -10.73
N LEU A 533 24.62 1.23 -11.66
CA LEU A 533 24.64 -0.21 -11.36
C LEU A 533 25.96 -0.64 -10.67
N GLU A 534 27.07 -0.03 -11.06
CA GLU A 534 28.41 -0.34 -10.52
C GLU A 534 28.71 0.41 -9.21
N HIS A 535 28.08 1.57 -8.99
CA HIS A 535 28.32 2.45 -7.85
C HIS A 535 27.05 2.79 -7.03
N PRO A 536 26.15 1.82 -6.75
CA PRO A 536 24.87 2.15 -6.13
C PRO A 536 25.02 2.61 -4.68
N TRP A 537 26.13 2.22 -4.03
CA TRP A 537 26.42 2.45 -2.61
C TRP A 537 26.81 3.89 -2.27
N GLY A 538 27.04 4.76 -3.27
CA GLY A 538 27.53 6.13 -3.07
C GLY A 538 29.05 6.24 -3.24
N THR A 539 29.58 7.44 -3.03
CA THR A 539 31.01 7.78 -3.28
C THR A 539 31.82 8.01 -1.99
N GLY A 540 31.22 7.81 -0.82
CA GLY A 540 31.89 7.96 0.49
C GLY A 540 32.92 6.88 0.80
N GLU A 541 33.80 7.12 1.79
CA GLU A 541 34.88 6.21 2.24
C GLU A 541 34.40 4.79 2.61
N ASN A 542 33.10 4.61 2.85
CA ASN A 542 32.45 3.34 3.20
C ASN A 542 31.83 2.58 1.99
N ALA A 543 32.05 3.05 0.74
CA ALA A 543 31.43 2.48 -0.46
C ALA A 543 32.05 1.15 -0.97
N ASN A 544 33.12 0.65 -0.33
CA ASN A 544 33.76 -0.63 -0.67
C ASN A 544 33.04 -1.83 -0.03
#